data_AF-A0A422LZZ9-F1
#
_entry.id   AF-A0A422LZZ9-F1
#
_cell.length_a   1.000
_cell.length_b   1.000
_cell.length_c   1.000
_cell.angle_alpha   90.00
_cell.angle_beta   90.00
_cell.angle_gamma   90.00
#
_symmetry.space_group_name_H-M   'P 1'
#
loop_
_entity.id
_entity.type
_entity.pdbx_description
1 polymer ?
#
loop_
_entity_poly.entity_id
_entity_poly.type
_entity_poly.pdbx_seq_one_letter_code
_entity_poly.pdbx_strand_id
1 'polypeptide(L)'
;MSGTKDNRRVQYTMDRFKDALLHILATKPLDEVTVTELCRQADLNRGTFYLHFQSPRDLFERIEMDLVEAIRPYLVAVELGHHIFDPCSKFIANLIGLTLEFSQN
;
A
#
# COMPACT_ATOMS: atom_id res chain seq x y z
N MET A 1 28.30 9.94 -0.53
CA MET A 1 27.29 9.11 0.15
C MET A 1 26.22 10.00 0.77
N SER A 2 25.05 10.14 0.14
CA SER A 2 23.88 10.79 0.75
C SER A 2 22.58 10.11 0.30
N GLY A 3 22.45 8.80 0.55
CA GLY A 3 21.37 7.97 -0.03
C GLY A 3 20.06 7.93 0.75
N THR A 4 19.99 8.45 1.98
CA THR A 4 18.84 8.19 2.88
C THR A 4 17.87 9.36 3.08
N LYS A 5 18.34 10.60 2.97
CA LYS A 5 17.48 11.78 3.22
C LYS A 5 16.58 12.09 2.02
N ASP A 6 17.09 11.86 0.82
CA ASP A 6 16.37 12.14 -0.44
C ASP A 6 15.25 11.12 -0.68
N ASN A 7 15.51 9.84 -0.39
CA ASN A 7 14.53 8.78 -0.59
C ASN A 7 13.23 9.00 0.22
N ARG A 8 13.33 9.47 1.48
CA ARG A 8 12.13 9.76 2.29
C ARG A 8 11.27 10.88 1.70
N ARG A 9 11.89 11.91 1.10
CA ARG A 9 11.15 13.00 0.46
C ARG A 9 10.46 12.53 -0.82
N VAL A 10 11.15 11.69 -1.60
CA VAL A 10 10.59 11.07 -2.80
C VAL A 10 9.37 10.20 -2.43
N GLN A 11 9.49 9.34 -1.42
CA GLN A 11 8.37 8.51 -0.95
C GLN A 11 7.19 9.36 -0.48
N TYR A 12 7.46 10.37 0.35
CA TYR A 12 6.41 11.29 0.82
C TYR A 12 5.65 11.95 -0.34
N THR A 13 6.37 12.45 -1.34
CA THR A 13 5.77 13.03 -2.55
C THR A 13 4.94 12.01 -3.33
N MET A 14 5.43 10.79 -3.51
CA MET A 14 4.70 9.72 -4.19
C MET A 14 3.41 9.37 -3.46
N ASP A 15 3.45 9.23 -2.14
CA ASP A 15 2.28 8.87 -1.32
C ASP A 15 1.21 9.97 -1.37
N ARG A 16 1.61 11.25 -1.34
CA ARG A 16 0.68 12.38 -1.51
C ARG A 16 -0.05 12.35 -2.85
N PHE A 17 0.64 12.00 -3.93
CA PHE A 17 -0.03 11.85 -5.23
C PHE A 17 -0.98 10.66 -5.27
N LYS A 18 -0.60 9.52 -4.67
CA LYS A 18 -1.49 8.35 -4.58
C LYS A 18 -2.77 8.67 -3.81
N ASP A 19 -2.63 9.30 -2.63
CA ASP A 19 -3.77 9.72 -1.82
C ASP A 19 -4.69 10.70 -2.57
N ALA A 20 -4.08 11.67 -3.28
CA ALA A 20 -4.83 12.62 -4.08
C ALA A 20 -5.62 11.94 -5.22
N LEU A 21 -5.01 10.97 -5.91
CA LEU A 21 -5.68 10.22 -6.96
C LEU A 21 -6.85 9.40 -6.40
N LEU A 22 -6.64 8.65 -5.32
CA LEU A 22 -7.70 7.85 -4.69
C LEU A 22 -8.87 8.72 -4.22
N HIS A 23 -8.59 9.92 -3.69
CA HIS A 23 -9.62 10.87 -3.30
C HIS A 23 -10.46 11.35 -4.50
N ILE A 24 -9.82 11.65 -5.64
CA ILE A 24 -10.53 12.09 -6.84
C ILE A 24 -11.37 10.94 -7.42
N LEU A 25 -10.80 9.72 -7.47
CA LEU A 25 -11.46 8.52 -7.98
C LEU A 25 -12.71 8.12 -7.19
N ALA A 26 -12.84 8.58 -5.95
CA ALA A 26 -14.08 8.41 -5.18
C ALA A 26 -15.28 9.19 -5.76
N THR A 27 -15.03 10.15 -6.66
CA THR A 27 -16.06 11.07 -7.18
C THR A 27 -16.22 11.02 -8.70
N LYS A 28 -15.20 10.57 -9.44
CA LYS A 28 -15.23 10.53 -10.91
C LYS A 28 -14.28 9.46 -11.49
N PRO A 29 -14.48 9.03 -12.75
CA PRO A 29 -13.66 7.98 -13.34
C PRO A 29 -12.25 8.47 -13.72
N LEU A 30 -11.31 7.53 -13.87
CA LEU A 30 -9.87 7.79 -14.07
C LEU A 30 -9.56 8.58 -15.34
N ASP A 31 -10.28 8.33 -16.42
CA ASP A 31 -10.14 8.98 -17.73
C ASP A 31 -10.45 10.48 -17.69
N GLU A 32 -11.25 10.94 -16.71
CA GLU A 32 -11.54 12.35 -16.49
C GLU A 32 -10.57 13.05 -15.52
N VAL A 33 -9.62 12.30 -14.95
CA VAL A 33 -8.63 12.87 -14.00
C VAL A 33 -7.56 13.64 -14.77
N THR A 34 -7.26 14.85 -14.32
CA THR A 34 -6.20 15.69 -14.91
C THR A 34 -5.02 15.86 -13.97
N VAL A 35 -3.83 16.06 -14.52
CA VAL A 35 -2.61 16.36 -13.73
C VAL A 35 -2.78 17.64 -12.91
N THR A 36 -3.48 18.66 -13.43
CA THR A 36 -3.74 19.90 -12.70
C THR A 36 -4.52 19.66 -11.42
N GLU A 37 -5.55 18.83 -11.51
CA GLU A 37 -6.42 18.54 -10.38
C GLU A 37 -5.70 17.68 -9.33
N LEU A 38 -4.92 16.69 -9.76
CA LEU A 38 -4.03 15.93 -8.89
C LEU A 38 -3.05 16.83 -8.14
N CYS A 39 -2.40 17.75 -8.84
CA CYS A 39 -1.46 18.69 -8.23
C CYS A 39 -2.14 19.59 -7.20
N ARG A 40 -3.35 20.08 -7.51
CA ARG A 40 -4.16 20.88 -6.59
C ARG A 40 -4.55 20.07 -5.34
N GLN A 41 -4.97 18.82 -5.53
CA GLN A 41 -5.41 17.95 -4.44
C GLN A 41 -4.25 17.48 -3.55
N ALA A 42 -3.07 17.26 -4.14
CA ALA A 42 -1.87 16.82 -3.44
C ALA A 42 -1.09 17.97 -2.77
N ASP A 43 -1.44 19.24 -3.07
CA ASP A 43 -0.69 20.44 -2.70
C ASP A 43 0.78 20.40 -3.18
N LEU A 44 0.96 20.03 -4.45
CA LEU A 44 2.28 19.85 -5.08
C LEU A 44 2.31 20.42 -6.50
N ASN A 45 3.51 20.75 -6.97
CA ASN A 45 3.69 21.39 -8.25
C ASN A 45 3.61 20.37 -9.40
N ARG A 46 3.17 20.81 -10.60
CA ARG A 46 3.17 19.97 -11.80
C ARG A 46 4.54 19.41 -12.17
N GLY A 47 5.60 20.20 -11.98
CA GLY A 47 6.98 19.72 -12.17
C GLY A 47 7.33 18.56 -11.24
N THR A 48 6.82 18.57 -10.01
CA THR A 48 6.96 17.49 -9.03
C THR A 48 6.22 16.23 -9.48
N PHE A 49 5.04 16.37 -10.09
CA PHE A 49 4.33 15.24 -10.68
C PHE A 49 5.15 14.58 -11.79
N TYR A 50 5.61 15.38 -12.76
CA TYR A 50 6.36 14.87 -13.91
C TYR A 50 7.77 14.33 -13.58
N LEU A 51 8.29 14.58 -12.38
CA LEU A 51 9.50 13.93 -11.88
C LEU A 51 9.27 12.45 -11.53
N HIS A 52 8.03 12.05 -11.27
CA HIS A 52 7.69 10.73 -10.77
C HIS A 52 6.75 9.95 -11.69
N PHE A 53 5.87 10.64 -12.42
CA PHE A 53 4.81 10.02 -13.20
C PHE A 53 4.63 10.69 -14.56
N GLN A 54 4.23 9.91 -15.56
CA GLN A 54 3.98 10.39 -16.92
C GLN A 54 2.53 10.84 -17.12
N SER A 55 1.59 10.22 -16.40
CA SER A 55 0.15 10.49 -16.51
C SER A 55 -0.62 10.05 -15.27
N PRO A 56 -1.89 10.46 -15.09
CA PRO A 56 -2.75 9.93 -14.04
C PRO A 56 -2.91 8.40 -14.11
N ARG A 57 -2.90 7.82 -15.32
CA ARG A 57 -2.96 6.37 -15.52
C ARG A 57 -1.70 5.67 -15.02
N ASP A 58 -0.52 6.23 -15.29
CA ASP A 58 0.76 5.70 -14.80
C ASP A 58 0.83 5.72 -13.26
N LEU A 59 0.32 6.78 -12.63
CA LEU A 59 0.15 6.81 -11.17
C LEU A 59 -0.82 5.74 -10.67
N PHE A 60 -1.93 5.50 -11.39
CA PHE A 60 -2.89 4.46 -11.05
C PHE A 60 -2.28 3.05 -11.14
N GLU A 61 -1.57 2.75 -12.23
CA GLU A 61 -0.84 1.49 -12.41
C GLU A 61 0.18 1.27 -11.29
N ARG A 62 0.80 2.34 -10.78
CA ARG A 62 1.69 2.25 -9.62
C ARG A 62 0.95 1.84 -8.35
N ILE A 63 -0.26 2.36 -8.13
CA ILE A 63 -1.11 1.96 -6.99
C ILE A 63 -1.53 0.49 -7.14
N GLU A 64 -1.91 0.06 -8.34
CA GLU A 64 -2.26 -1.35 -8.61
C GLU A 64 -1.09 -2.28 -8.31
N MET A 65 0.12 -1.93 -8.73
CA MET A 65 1.32 -2.72 -8.44
C MET A 65 1.60 -2.79 -6.95
N ASP A 66 1.52 -1.67 -6.23
CA ASP A 66 1.72 -1.64 -4.77
C ASP A 66 0.67 -2.51 -4.05
N LEU A 67 -0.58 -2.51 -4.53
CA LEU A 67 -1.65 -3.37 -4.02
C LEU A 67 -1.36 -4.84 -4.27
N VAL A 68 -0.95 -5.21 -5.49
CA VAL A 68 -0.58 -6.58 -5.86
C VAL A 68 0.56 -7.08 -4.97
N GLU A 69 1.59 -6.27 -4.75
CA GLU A 69 2.70 -6.63 -3.86
C GLU A 69 2.26 -6.77 -2.40
N ALA A 70 1.32 -5.92 -1.93
CA ALA A 70 0.78 -6.01 -0.58
C ALA A 70 -0.03 -7.31 -0.37
N ILE A 71 -0.77 -7.78 -1.37
CA ILE A 71 -1.59 -8.99 -1.26
C ILE A 71 -0.86 -10.28 -1.65
N ARG A 72 0.23 -10.18 -2.43
CA ARG A 72 1.03 -11.33 -2.92
C ARG A 72 1.36 -12.35 -1.84
N PRO A 73 1.81 -11.99 -0.62
CA PRO A 73 2.13 -12.97 0.41
C PRO A 73 0.92 -13.81 0.84
N TYR A 74 -0.27 -13.24 0.78
CA TYR A 74 -1.52 -13.92 1.16
C TYR A 74 -2.04 -14.81 0.04
N LEU A 75 -1.81 -14.44 -1.24
CA LEU A 75 -2.22 -15.27 -2.39
C LEU A 75 -1.38 -16.56 -2.50
N VAL A 76 -0.06 -16.47 -2.28
CA VAL A 76 0.83 -17.65 -2.27
C VAL A 76 0.45 -18.63 -1.16
N ALA A 77 -0.06 -18.12 -0.03
CA ALA A 77 -0.56 -18.97 1.06
C ALA A 77 -1.83 -19.76 0.69
N VAL A 78 -2.63 -19.28 -0.27
CA VAL A 78 -3.87 -19.95 -0.71
C VAL A 78 -3.59 -21.05 -1.74
N GLU A 79 -2.66 -20.83 -2.68
CA GLU A 79 -2.32 -21.82 -3.71
C GLU A 79 -1.62 -23.07 -3.17
N LEU A 80 -0.95 -22.96 -2.02
CA LEU A 80 -0.19 -24.08 -1.45
C LEU A 80 -1.03 -25.08 -0.63
N GLY A 81 -2.36 -24.92 -0.50
CA GLY A 81 -3.25 -26.00 -0.05
C GLY A 81 -2.89 -26.69 1.28
N HIS A 82 -2.10 -26.06 2.15
CA HIS A 82 -1.67 -26.64 3.42
C HIS A 82 -2.05 -25.71 4.57
N HIS A 83 -3.04 -26.17 5.34
CA HIS A 83 -3.44 -25.76 6.68
C HIS A 83 -2.70 -24.56 7.30
N ILE A 84 -3.49 -23.50 7.51
CA ILE A 84 -3.49 -22.66 8.72
C ILE A 84 -2.09 -22.21 9.18
N PHE A 85 -1.64 -21.09 8.61
CA PHE A 85 -1.00 -20.07 9.43
C PHE A 85 -1.84 -18.80 9.33
N ASP A 86 -3.08 -18.92 9.79
CA ASP A 86 -3.88 -17.76 10.17
C ASP A 86 -3.14 -17.08 11.34
N PRO A 87 -2.73 -15.81 11.22
CA PRO A 87 -2.14 -15.05 12.33
C PRO A 87 -3.01 -15.09 13.59
N CYS A 88 -4.33 -15.21 13.46
CA CYS A 88 -5.27 -15.38 14.56
C CYS A 88 -5.21 -16.78 15.18
N SER A 89 -4.96 -17.84 14.39
CA SER A 89 -4.85 -19.21 14.95
C SER A 89 -3.60 -19.36 15.82
N LYS A 90 -2.51 -18.66 15.51
CA LYS A 90 -1.30 -18.67 16.33
C LYS A 90 -1.49 -17.90 17.62
N PHE A 91 -2.34 -16.87 17.60
CA PHE A 91 -2.78 -16.18 18.80
C PHE A 91 -3.61 -17.10 19.71
N ILE A 92 -4.53 -17.89 19.14
CA ILE A 92 -5.34 -18.87 19.90
C ILE A 92 -4.50 -20.04 20.42
N ALA A 93 -3.60 -20.61 19.61
CA ALA A 93 -2.72 -21.69 20.03
C ALA A 93 -1.75 -21.26 21.14
N ASN A 94 -1.25 -20.02 21.11
CA ASN A 94 -0.42 -19.46 22.17
C ASN A 94 -1.24 -19.21 23.46
N LEU A 95 -2.53 -18.85 23.32
CA LEU A 95 -3.46 -18.69 24.44
C LEU A 95 -3.83 -20.04 25.09
N ILE A 96 -4.02 -21.10 24.30
CA ILE A 96 -4.31 -22.46 24.79
C ILE A 96 -3.05 -23.10 25.40
N GLY A 97 -1.88 -22.89 24.80
CA GLY A 97 -0.59 -23.34 25.34
C GLY A 97 -0.30 -22.78 26.74
N LEU A 98 -0.64 -21.50 26.95
CA LEU A 98 -0.55 -20.87 28.27
C LEU A 98 -1.55 -21.40 29.30
N THR A 99 -2.60 -22.13 28.91
CA THR A 99 -3.56 -22.73 29.89
C THR A 99 -3.17 -24.13 30.35
N LEU A 100 -2.29 -24.83 29.63
CA LEU A 100 -1.87 -26.20 29.96
C LEU A 100 -0.69 -26.26 30.95
N GLU A 101 0.14 -25.22 31.02
CA GLU A 101 1.23 -25.12 32.01
C GLU A 101 0.73 -24.78 33.42
N PHE A 102 -0.41 -24.08 33.56
CA PHE A 102 -1.01 -23.77 34.87
C PHE A 102 -1.86 -24.90 35.48
N SER A 103 -2.05 -26.02 34.78
CA SER A 103 -2.78 -27.18 35.32
C SER A 103 -1.86 -28.26 35.93
N GLN A 104 -0.55 -28.06 35.91
CA GLN A 104 0.45 -28.99 36.47
C GLN A 104 1.28 -28.37 37.62
N ASN A 105 0.83 -27.25 38.19
CA ASN A 105 1.36 -26.67 39.44
C ASN A 105 0.20 -26.19 40.32
#